data_AF-A0A2E8LDF3-F1
#
_entry.id   AF-A0A2E8LDF3-F1
#
_cell.length_a   1.000
_cell.length_b   1.000
_cell.length_c   1.000
_cell.angle_alpha   90.00
_cell.angle_beta   90.00
_cell.angle_gamma   90.00
#
_symmetry.space_group_name_H-M   'P 1'
#
loop_
_entity.id
_entity.type
_entity.pdbx_description
1 polymer ?
#
loop_
_entity_poly.entity_id
_entity_poly.type
_entity_poly.pdbx_seq_one_letter_code
_entity_poly.pdbx_strand_id
1 'polypeptide(L)'
;MPFPTHLLTEGEDLVLDLRPHWWYLAPAGVLLAVVTLVALAALRTSWWGPFDWAILLLFFGALGFFGFTYLQWTTTNFVVTNERLVSRKGVFSKEGIEIPLDRINTVFFNQSIFERIIGAGDLGIESAGESGRQEFTDIRRPNLVQNEIYRQVGGLDDRRLRRLGQAAAEAAPATPAEPQLSIPEQIEKLDQLRRQGVVTDEEFEAKKRELLDRM
;
A
#
# COMPACT_ATOMS: atom_id res chain seq x y z
N MET A 1 9.67 -14.32 4.30
CA MET A 1 8.74 -15.13 3.46
C MET A 1 7.79 -14.15 2.79
N PRO A 2 7.23 -14.44 1.61
CA PRO A 2 6.21 -13.55 1.04
C PRO A 2 5.05 -13.39 2.03
N PHE A 3 4.44 -12.21 2.07
CA PHE A 3 3.32 -11.94 2.98
C PHE A 3 2.18 -12.93 2.73
N PRO A 4 1.60 -13.54 3.78
CA PRO A 4 0.54 -14.52 3.59
C PRO A 4 -0.73 -13.84 3.08
N THR A 5 -1.18 -14.21 1.88
CA THR A 5 -2.38 -13.63 1.25
C THR A 5 -3.66 -13.88 2.05
N HIS A 6 -3.71 -14.91 2.91
CA HIS A 6 -4.85 -15.17 3.79
C HIS A 6 -5.02 -14.14 4.92
N LEU A 7 -4.06 -13.24 5.12
CA LEU A 7 -4.16 -12.13 6.07
C LEU A 7 -4.71 -10.86 5.42
N LEU A 8 -4.97 -10.88 4.12
CA LEU A 8 -5.62 -9.80 3.40
C LEU A 8 -7.13 -9.85 3.65
N THR A 9 -7.74 -8.69 3.84
CA THR A 9 -9.19 -8.53 3.95
C THR A 9 -9.86 -8.71 2.57
N GLU A 10 -11.17 -8.96 2.52
CA GLU A 10 -11.89 -9.10 1.24
C GLU A 10 -11.77 -7.82 0.38
N GLY A 11 -11.18 -7.95 -0.81
CA GLY A 11 -10.91 -6.82 -1.71
C GLY A 11 -9.60 -6.06 -1.41
N GLU A 12 -8.80 -6.55 -0.45
CA GLU A 12 -7.47 -6.03 -0.18
C GLU A 12 -6.42 -6.72 -1.09
N ASP A 13 -5.70 -5.92 -1.87
CA ASP A 13 -4.67 -6.39 -2.79
C ASP A 13 -3.28 -6.01 -2.29
N LEU A 14 -2.34 -6.95 -2.41
CA LEU A 14 -0.94 -6.70 -2.08
C LEU A 14 -0.26 -5.90 -3.20
N VAL A 15 0.24 -4.71 -2.87
CA VAL A 15 0.87 -3.79 -3.83
C VAL A 15 2.38 -3.95 -3.80
N LEU A 16 2.98 -3.95 -2.61
CA LEU A 16 4.41 -4.14 -2.41
C LEU A 16 4.67 -5.10 -1.25
N ASP A 17 5.58 -6.04 -1.47
CA ASP A 17 6.19 -6.84 -0.41
C ASP A 17 7.70 -6.60 -0.43
N LEU A 18 8.17 -5.91 0.60
CA LEU A 18 9.56 -5.49 0.74
C LEU A 18 10.16 -6.14 1.98
N ARG A 19 11.46 -6.35 1.87
CA ARG A 19 12.31 -6.74 3.00
C ARG A 19 13.37 -5.66 3.17
N PRO A 20 13.93 -5.49 4.38
CA PRO A 20 15.05 -4.61 4.58
C PRO A 20 16.16 -4.92 3.58
N HIS A 21 16.88 -3.88 3.18
CA HIS A 21 18.01 -3.99 2.28
C HIS A 21 19.11 -4.84 2.95
N TRP A 22 19.90 -5.57 2.16
CA TRP A 22 20.96 -6.43 2.69
C TRP A 22 22.04 -5.63 3.44
N TRP A 23 22.09 -4.31 3.20
CA TRP A 23 22.98 -3.37 3.90
C TRP A 23 22.78 -3.36 5.41
N TYR A 24 21.58 -3.68 5.89
CA TYR A 24 21.31 -3.93 7.31
C TYR A 24 22.28 -4.95 7.94
N LEU A 25 22.77 -5.91 7.16
CA LEU A 25 23.72 -6.94 7.61
C LEU A 25 25.17 -6.49 7.54
N ALA A 26 25.49 -5.38 6.85
CA ALA A 26 26.86 -4.98 6.58
C ALA A 26 27.68 -4.72 7.86
N PRO A 27 27.18 -4.01 8.90
CA PRO A 27 27.95 -3.80 10.12
C PRO A 27 28.32 -5.12 10.83
N ALA A 28 27.37 -6.04 10.94
CA ALA A 28 27.58 -7.36 11.54
C ALA A 28 28.53 -8.22 10.69
N GLY A 29 28.40 -8.17 9.36
CA GLY A 29 29.27 -8.87 8.43
C GLY A 29 30.72 -8.36 8.46
N VAL A 30 30.92 -7.04 8.54
CA VAL A 30 32.24 -6.42 8.68
C VAL A 30 32.87 -6.81 10.01
N LEU A 31 32.12 -6.78 11.11
CA LEU A 31 32.60 -7.24 12.41
C LEU A 31 33.08 -8.69 12.34
N LEU A 32 32.27 -9.59 11.76
CA LEU A 32 32.62 -10.99 11.58
C LEU A 32 33.89 -11.14 10.72
N ALA A 33 33.99 -10.41 9.61
CA ALA A 33 35.17 -10.43 8.74
C ALA A 33 36.44 -9.97 9.46
N VAL A 34 36.38 -8.87 10.21
CA VAL A 34 37.51 -8.34 11.00
C VAL A 34 37.95 -9.36 12.05
N VAL A 35 37.01 -9.91 12.83
CA VAL A 35 37.31 -10.93 13.84
C VAL A 35 37.92 -12.18 13.21
N THR A 36 37.42 -12.60 12.04
CA THR A 36 37.97 -13.73 11.28
C THR A 36 39.40 -13.47 10.83
N LEU A 37 39.68 -12.28 10.30
CA LEU A 37 41.04 -11.91 9.87
C LEU A 37 42.02 -11.87 11.05
N VAL A 38 41.59 -11.33 12.20
CA VAL A 38 42.39 -11.32 13.44
C VAL A 38 42.66 -12.75 13.90
N ALA A 39 41.65 -13.63 13.88
CA ALA A 39 41.82 -15.03 14.25
C ALA A 39 42.81 -15.77 13.34
N LEU A 40 42.72 -15.55 12.02
CA LEU A 40 43.66 -16.13 11.04
C LEU A 40 45.09 -15.61 11.22
N ALA A 41 45.25 -14.31 11.53
CA ALA A 41 46.56 -13.73 11.81
C ALA A 41 47.17 -14.31 13.09
N ALA A 42 46.37 -14.47 14.15
CA ALA A 42 46.83 -15.06 15.41
C ALA A 42 47.31 -16.51 15.24
N LEU A 43 46.60 -17.31 14.44
CA LEU A 43 47.00 -18.68 14.09
C LEU A 43 48.35 -18.75 13.35
N ARG A 44 48.71 -17.71 12.58
CA ARG A 44 50.01 -17.65 11.86
C ARG A 44 51.17 -17.31 12.77
N THR A 45 50.94 -16.52 13.81
CA THR A 45 51.99 -16.07 14.74
C THR A 45 52.30 -17.07 15.86
N SER A 46 51.56 -18.20 15.94
CA SER A 46 51.80 -19.30 16.88
C SER A 46 51.88 -18.85 18.35
N TRP A 47 50.99 -17.95 18.75
CA TRP A 47 50.85 -17.50 20.13
C TRP A 47 50.12 -18.58 20.95
N TRP A 48 50.74 -19.75 21.16
CA TRP A 48 50.18 -20.80 22.02
C TRP A 48 50.11 -20.32 23.48
N GLY A 49 49.02 -19.67 23.81
CA GLY A 49 48.76 -19.06 25.10
C GLY A 49 47.25 -18.85 25.33
N PRO A 50 46.86 -18.30 26.50
CA PRO A 50 45.45 -18.12 26.86
C PRO A 50 44.65 -17.22 25.90
N PHE A 51 45.33 -16.48 25.03
CA PHE A 51 44.72 -15.59 24.04
C PHE A 51 44.00 -16.32 22.89
N ASP A 52 44.41 -17.55 22.56
CA ASP A 52 43.74 -18.34 21.50
C ASP A 52 42.28 -18.63 21.84
N TRP A 53 42.01 -18.97 23.12
CA TRP A 53 40.66 -19.22 23.61
C TRP A 53 39.81 -17.96 23.62
N ALA A 54 40.40 -16.80 23.94
CA ALA A 54 39.70 -15.52 23.89
C ALA A 54 39.31 -15.13 22.45
N ILE A 55 40.22 -15.35 21.49
CA ILE A 55 39.98 -15.09 20.06
C ILE A 55 38.90 -16.03 19.51
N LEU A 56 38.95 -17.30 19.89
CA LEU A 56 37.96 -18.30 19.48
C LEU A 56 36.57 -17.96 20.05
N LEU A 57 36.48 -17.58 21.33
CA LEU A 57 35.24 -17.11 21.94
C LEU A 57 34.71 -15.84 21.25
N LEU A 58 35.59 -14.89 20.93
CA LEU A 58 35.22 -13.68 20.18
C LEU A 58 34.67 -14.01 18.80
N PHE A 59 35.30 -14.96 18.08
CA PHE A 59 34.84 -15.43 16.78
C PHE A 59 33.45 -16.07 16.86
N PHE A 60 33.22 -17.00 17.78
CA PHE A 60 31.90 -17.60 17.97
C PHE A 60 30.85 -16.58 18.44
N GLY A 61 31.25 -15.60 19.26
CA GLY A 61 30.39 -14.47 19.65
C GLY A 61 29.99 -13.62 18.45
N ALA A 62 30.93 -13.24 17.59
CA ALA A 62 30.67 -12.50 16.36
C ALA A 62 29.81 -13.30 15.37
N LEU A 63 30.06 -14.61 15.26
CA LEU A 63 29.28 -15.51 14.41
C LEU A 63 27.84 -15.64 14.93
N GLY A 64 27.66 -15.80 16.23
CA GLY A 64 26.34 -15.84 16.88
C GLY A 64 25.59 -14.52 16.71
N PHE A 65 26.27 -13.38 16.87
CA PHE A 65 25.71 -12.05 16.63
C PHE A 65 25.27 -11.88 15.18
N PHE A 66 26.13 -12.21 14.20
CA PHE A 66 25.79 -12.19 12.78
C PHE A 66 24.60 -13.10 12.47
N GLY A 67 24.58 -14.31 13.01
CA GLY A 67 23.46 -15.24 12.87
C GLY A 67 22.15 -14.67 13.42
N PHE A 68 22.20 -14.03 14.59
CA PHE A 68 21.03 -13.36 15.18
C PHE A 68 20.54 -12.18 14.33
N THR A 69 21.44 -11.30 13.87
CA THR A 69 21.10 -10.19 12.98
C THR A 69 20.55 -10.69 11.64
N TYR A 70 21.10 -11.78 11.10
CA TYR A 70 20.59 -12.44 9.90
C TYR A 70 19.17 -13.00 10.11
N LEU A 71 18.91 -13.62 11.28
CA LEU A 71 17.56 -14.05 11.66
C LEU A 71 16.59 -12.87 11.76
N GLN A 72 17.02 -11.75 12.33
CA GLN A 72 16.21 -10.54 12.42
C GLN A 72 15.91 -9.94 11.04
N TRP A 73 16.89 -9.93 10.15
CA TRP A 73 16.72 -9.47 8.77
C TRP A 73 15.73 -10.33 7.99
N THR A 74 15.80 -11.66 8.10
CA THR A 74 14.87 -12.54 7.37
C THR A 74 13.46 -12.56 7.96
N THR A 75 13.29 -12.18 9.24
CA THR A 75 11.98 -12.14 9.91
C THR A 75 11.30 -10.78 9.79
N THR A 76 12.03 -9.73 9.41
CA THR A 76 11.48 -8.40 9.17
C THR A 76 10.86 -8.31 7.78
N ASN A 77 9.60 -7.89 7.70
CA ASN A 77 8.86 -7.72 6.45
C ASN A 77 8.08 -6.40 6.49
N PHE A 78 8.08 -5.70 5.36
CA PHE A 78 7.41 -4.42 5.18
C PHE A 78 6.50 -4.53 3.96
N VAL A 79 5.19 -4.38 4.17
CA VAL A 79 4.17 -4.69 3.18
C VAL A 79 3.27 -3.48 3.02
N VAL A 80 3.01 -3.11 1.77
CA VAL A 80 2.07 -2.05 1.41
C VAL A 80 0.93 -2.71 0.64
N THR A 81 -0.29 -2.53 1.13
CA THR A 81 -1.51 -2.96 0.44
C THR A 81 -2.26 -1.75 -0.10
N ASN A 82 -3.42 -1.99 -0.70
CA ASN A 82 -4.32 -0.94 -1.16
C ASN A 82 -5.15 -0.30 -0.01
N GLU A 83 -5.11 -0.84 1.22
CA GLU A 83 -5.87 -0.34 2.37
C GLU A 83 -4.99 0.06 3.55
N ARG A 84 -3.89 -0.64 3.79
CA ARG A 84 -3.01 -0.40 4.94
C ARG A 84 -1.54 -0.70 4.63
N LEU A 85 -0.68 -0.19 5.50
CA LEU A 85 0.73 -0.52 5.56
C LEU A 85 0.94 -1.45 6.76
N VAL A 86 1.63 -2.56 6.53
CA VAL A 86 1.90 -3.57 7.55
C VAL A 86 3.40 -3.74 7.69
N SER A 87 3.92 -3.52 8.89
CA SER A 87 5.32 -3.77 9.23
C SER A 87 5.41 -4.79 10.35
N ARG A 88 6.19 -5.85 10.14
CA ARG A 88 6.35 -6.95 11.11
C ARG A 88 7.82 -7.23 11.31
N LYS A 89 8.26 -7.29 12.56
CA LYS A 89 9.65 -7.52 12.97
C LYS A 89 9.74 -8.44 14.18
N GLY A 90 10.88 -9.08 14.36
CA GLY A 90 11.21 -9.84 15.56
C GLY A 90 11.46 -11.33 15.33
N VAL A 91 12.39 -11.86 16.15
CA VAL A 91 12.90 -13.24 16.03
C VAL A 91 12.18 -14.19 17.00
N PHE A 92 12.20 -13.88 18.29
CA PHE A 92 11.56 -14.67 19.35
C PHE A 92 10.19 -14.10 19.73
N SER A 93 10.15 -12.79 19.98
CA SER A 93 8.92 -12.03 20.11
C SER A 93 8.66 -11.31 18.79
N LYS A 94 7.46 -11.48 18.23
CA LYS A 94 7.05 -10.82 16.99
C LYS A 94 6.24 -9.59 17.34
N GLU A 95 6.68 -8.46 16.84
CA GLU A 95 5.97 -7.19 16.94
C GLU A 95 5.47 -6.82 15.53
N GLY A 96 4.21 -6.43 15.44
CA GLY A 96 3.58 -6.04 14.18
C GLY A 96 2.80 -4.76 14.38
N ILE A 97 2.95 -3.84 13.44
CA ILE A 97 2.17 -2.60 13.38
C ILE A 97 1.49 -2.49 12.03
N GLU A 98 0.22 -2.07 12.08
CA GLU A 98 -0.61 -1.89 10.92
C GLU A 98 -1.13 -0.45 10.92
N ILE A 99 -0.80 0.31 9.87
CA ILE A 99 -1.16 1.72 9.71
C ILE A 99 -2.12 1.80 8.53
N PRO A 100 -3.41 2.07 8.75
CA PRO A 100 -4.37 2.34 7.68
C PRO A 100 -3.90 3.50 6.79
N LEU A 101 -4.04 3.36 5.47
CA LEU A 101 -3.58 4.39 4.52
C LEU A 101 -4.33 5.72 4.71
N ASP A 102 -5.59 5.68 5.13
CA ASP A 102 -6.40 6.87 5.43
C ASP A 102 -5.92 7.66 6.66
N ARG A 103 -5.05 7.05 7.49
CA ARG A 103 -4.44 7.69 8.67
C ARG A 103 -3.02 8.19 8.41
N ILE A 104 -2.48 7.99 7.20
CA ILE A 104 -1.15 8.47 6.85
C ILE A 104 -1.26 9.94 6.44
N ASN A 105 -0.59 10.82 7.19
CA ASN A 105 -0.56 12.24 6.88
C ASN A 105 0.63 12.58 5.98
N THR A 106 1.82 12.22 6.46
CA THR A 106 3.08 12.58 5.82
C THR A 106 3.95 11.35 5.70
N VAL A 107 4.48 11.11 4.49
CA VAL A 107 5.53 10.14 4.25
C VAL A 107 6.76 10.91 3.82
N PHE A 108 7.88 10.72 4.48
CA PHE A 108 9.16 11.30 4.11
C PHE A 108 10.20 10.19 4.00
N PHE A 109 11.26 10.43 3.25
CA PHE A 109 12.40 9.52 3.20
C PHE A 109 13.68 10.29 3.46
N ASN A 110 14.65 9.60 4.05
CA ASN A 110 16.02 10.08 4.19
C ASN A 110 16.94 9.12 3.46
N GLN A 111 17.86 9.66 2.67
CA GLN A 111 18.80 8.87 1.92
C GLN A 111 20.09 9.65 1.75
N SER A 112 21.16 9.17 2.37
CA SER A 112 22.50 9.68 2.15
C SER A 112 22.99 9.38 0.73
N ILE A 113 24.08 10.05 0.31
CA ILE A 113 24.65 9.86 -1.04
C ILE A 113 25.03 8.39 -1.28
N PHE A 114 25.62 7.73 -0.28
CA PHE A 114 26.01 6.33 -0.38
C PHE A 114 24.80 5.40 -0.44
N GLU A 115 23.80 5.63 0.42
CA GLU A 115 22.53 4.91 0.42
C GLU A 115 21.80 5.02 -0.92
N ARG A 116 21.89 6.18 -1.57
CA ARG A 116 21.36 6.39 -2.93
C ARG A 116 22.03 5.51 -3.99
N ILE A 117 23.34 5.28 -3.86
CA ILE A 117 24.08 4.42 -4.79
C ILE A 117 23.69 2.95 -4.60
N ILE A 118 23.61 2.50 -3.35
CA ILE A 118 23.24 1.10 -3.04
C ILE A 118 21.73 0.86 -3.12
N GLY A 119 20.91 1.91 -3.21
CA GLY A 119 19.45 1.81 -3.27
C GLY A 119 18.79 1.46 -1.94
N ALA A 120 19.44 1.77 -0.81
CA ALA A 120 18.90 1.68 0.55
C ALA A 120 18.50 3.07 1.05
N GLY A 121 17.77 3.17 2.14
CA GLY A 121 17.52 4.43 2.84
C GLY A 121 16.35 4.28 3.80
N ASP A 122 16.01 5.35 4.49
CA ASP A 122 15.04 5.32 5.58
C ASP A 122 13.72 5.93 5.13
N LEU A 123 12.62 5.32 5.56
CA LEU A 123 11.27 5.78 5.27
C LEU A 123 10.58 6.11 6.59
N GLY A 124 10.19 7.37 6.76
CA GLY A 124 9.43 7.80 7.91
C GLY A 124 7.98 8.08 7.55
N ILE A 125 7.08 7.63 8.42
CA ILE A 125 5.63 7.73 8.24
C ILE A 125 5.06 8.38 9.49
N GLU A 126 4.33 9.46 9.28
CA GLU A 126 3.60 10.16 10.31
C GLU A 126 2.11 9.86 10.17
N SER A 127 1.56 9.25 11.23
CA SER A 127 0.15 8.88 11.29
C SER A 127 -0.61 9.83 12.21
N ALA A 128 -1.87 10.10 11.88
CA ALA A 128 -2.80 10.85 12.74
C ALA A 128 -3.21 10.07 14.02
N GLY A 129 -2.85 8.79 14.13
CA GLY A 129 -3.24 7.91 15.25
C GLY A 129 -2.23 7.87 16.40
N GLU A 130 -2.52 6.99 17.38
CA GLU A 130 -1.70 6.76 18.58
C GLU A 130 -0.27 6.28 18.26
N SER A 131 -0.07 5.73 17.06
CA SER A 131 1.22 5.24 16.56
C SER A 131 2.25 6.35 16.29
N GLY A 132 1.83 7.63 16.25
CA GLY A 132 2.71 8.78 16.07
C GLY A 132 3.59 8.72 14.81
N ARG A 133 4.88 9.06 14.99
CA ARG A 133 5.91 9.01 13.95
C ARG A 133 6.66 7.68 14.02
N GLN A 134 6.63 6.92 12.93
CA GLN A 134 7.38 5.68 12.78
C GLN A 134 8.44 5.79 11.70
N GLU A 135 9.61 5.23 11.98
CA GLU A 135 10.74 5.21 11.08
C GLU A 135 11.10 3.76 10.74
N PHE A 136 11.20 3.49 9.44
CA PHE A 136 11.55 2.20 8.88
C PHE A 136 12.90 2.34 8.18
N THR A 137 13.93 1.73 8.77
CA THR A 137 15.30 1.80 8.29
C THR A 137 15.56 0.79 7.17
N ASP A 138 16.55 1.06 6.32
CA ASP A 138 17.03 0.14 5.27
C ASP A 138 15.96 -0.29 4.26
N ILE A 139 15.02 0.59 3.93
CA ILE A 139 14.03 0.34 2.88
C ILE A 139 14.68 0.39 1.50
N ARG A 140 14.31 -0.58 0.65
CA ARG A 140 14.78 -0.65 -0.74
C ARG A 140 14.10 0.43 -1.57
N ARG A 141 14.89 1.35 -2.14
CA ARG A 141 14.44 2.46 -2.99
C ARG A 141 13.28 3.25 -2.33
N PRO A 142 13.53 3.93 -1.20
CA PRO A 142 12.47 4.54 -0.39
C PRO A 142 11.64 5.58 -1.14
N ASN A 143 12.24 6.26 -2.13
CA ASN A 143 11.54 7.18 -3.03
C ASN A 143 10.43 6.51 -3.85
N LEU A 144 10.66 5.30 -4.37
CA LEU A 144 9.64 4.56 -5.12
C LEU A 144 8.52 4.08 -4.20
N VAL A 145 8.90 3.65 -2.98
CA VAL A 145 7.94 3.21 -1.97
C VAL A 145 7.06 4.37 -1.52
N GLN A 146 7.64 5.55 -1.29
CA GLN A 146 6.88 6.76 -0.96
C GLN A 146 5.87 7.11 -2.06
N ASN A 147 6.31 7.14 -3.33
CA ASN A 147 5.41 7.42 -4.46
C ASN A 147 4.29 6.39 -4.55
N GLU A 148 4.59 5.12 -4.30
CA GLU A 148 3.59 4.06 -4.28
C GLU A 148 2.58 4.25 -3.15
N ILE A 149 3.03 4.58 -1.95
CA ILE A 149 2.13 4.85 -0.82
C ILE A 149 1.19 6.01 -1.17
N TYR A 150 1.71 7.12 -1.69
CA TYR A 150 0.86 8.24 -2.11
C TYR A 150 -0.13 7.86 -3.22
N ARG A 151 0.28 7.01 -4.16
CA ARG A 151 -0.63 6.47 -5.20
C ARG A 151 -1.77 5.65 -4.58
N GLN A 152 -1.46 4.82 -3.58
CA GLN A 152 -2.48 4.01 -2.92
C GLN A 152 -3.40 4.84 -2.02
N VAL A 153 -2.89 5.87 -1.34
CA VAL A 153 -3.69 6.82 -0.55
C VAL A 153 -4.70 7.54 -1.46
N GLY A 154 -4.26 8.10 -2.59
CA GLY A 154 -5.16 8.74 -3.55
C GLY A 154 -6.19 7.77 -4.15
N GLY A 155 -5.76 6.55 -4.48
CA GLY A 155 -6.67 5.51 -4.98
C GLY A 155 -7.70 5.05 -3.95
N LEU A 156 -7.40 5.13 -2.65
CA LEU A 156 -8.35 4.81 -1.57
C LEU A 156 -9.47 5.85 -1.50
N ASP A 157 -9.14 7.14 -1.60
CA ASP A 157 -10.11 8.23 -1.62
C ASP A 157 -11.05 8.13 -2.83
N ASP A 158 -10.51 7.85 -4.02
CA ASP A 158 -11.31 7.63 -5.23
C ASP A 158 -12.30 6.46 -5.06
N ARG A 159 -11.84 5.34 -4.50
CA ARG A 159 -12.70 4.18 -4.20
C ARG A 159 -13.80 4.55 -3.20
N ARG A 160 -13.46 5.32 -2.16
CA ARG A 160 -14.42 5.79 -1.14
C ARG A 160 -15.49 6.69 -1.76
N LEU A 161 -15.09 7.67 -2.56
CA LEU A 161 -16.01 8.57 -3.25
C LEU A 161 -16.92 7.81 -4.21
N ARG A 162 -16.40 6.83 -4.96
CA ARG A 162 -17.23 5.98 -5.83
C ARG A 162 -18.24 5.16 -5.04
N ARG A 163 -17.83 4.53 -3.93
CA ARG A 163 -18.74 3.77 -3.05
C ARG A 163 -19.83 4.67 -2.46
N LEU A 164 -19.49 5.89 -2.04
CA LEU A 164 -20.45 6.86 -1.55
C LEU A 164 -21.41 7.31 -2.66
N GLY A 165 -20.92 7.56 -3.87
CA GLY A 165 -21.75 7.90 -5.03
C GLY A 165 -22.70 6.77 -5.42
N GLN A 166 -22.24 5.52 -5.39
CA GLN A 166 -23.07 4.34 -5.63
C GLN A 166 -24.14 4.19 -4.54
N ALA A 167 -23.76 4.26 -3.27
CA ALA A 167 -24.71 4.19 -2.15
C ALA A 167 -25.74 5.32 -2.21
N ALA A 168 -25.33 6.53 -2.60
CA ALA A 168 -26.24 7.65 -2.81
C ALA A 168 -27.17 7.43 -4.02
N ALA A 169 -26.70 6.82 -5.10
CA ALA A 169 -27.54 6.48 -6.26
C ALA A 169 -28.54 5.36 -5.95
N GLU A 170 -28.17 4.40 -5.10
CA GLU A 170 -29.05 3.32 -4.63
C GLU A 170 -30.06 3.81 -3.59
N ALA A 171 -29.65 4.72 -2.70
CA ALA A 171 -30.52 5.33 -1.69
C ALA A 171 -31.38 6.46 -2.24
N ALA A 172 -31.01 7.04 -3.39
CA ALA A 172 -31.86 7.96 -4.10
C ALA A 172 -33.17 7.21 -4.42
N PRO A 173 -34.34 7.77 -4.08
CA PRO A 173 -35.59 7.20 -4.57
C PRO A 173 -35.41 7.09 -6.07
N ALA A 174 -35.63 5.88 -6.62
CA ALA A 174 -35.59 5.65 -8.06
C ALA A 174 -36.25 6.86 -8.68
N THR A 175 -35.47 7.71 -9.36
CA THR A 175 -36.02 8.89 -10.03
C THR A 175 -37.21 8.32 -10.76
N PRO A 176 -38.46 8.73 -10.47
CA PRO A 176 -39.59 8.12 -11.13
C PRO A 176 -39.22 8.23 -12.59
N ALA A 177 -38.97 7.09 -13.25
CA ALA A 177 -38.66 7.06 -14.67
C ALA A 177 -39.76 7.94 -15.24
N GLU A 178 -39.40 9.12 -15.81
CA GLU A 178 -40.39 10.16 -16.18
C GLU A 178 -41.59 9.39 -16.69
N PRO A 179 -42.76 9.46 -16.01
CA PRO A 179 -43.82 8.49 -16.24
C PRO A 179 -43.99 8.43 -17.74
N GLN A 180 -43.62 7.29 -18.33
CA GLN A 180 -43.65 7.13 -19.78
C GLN A 180 -45.12 7.31 -20.08
N LEU A 181 -45.50 8.53 -20.47
CA LEU A 181 -46.89 8.94 -20.60
C LEU A 181 -47.52 7.87 -21.46
N SER A 182 -48.63 7.30 -21.00
CA SER A 182 -49.33 6.31 -21.80
C SER A 182 -49.62 6.91 -23.18
N ILE A 183 -49.64 6.10 -24.24
CA ILE A 183 -49.89 6.58 -25.60
C ILE A 183 -51.09 7.56 -25.67
N PRO A 184 -52.21 7.33 -24.95
CA PRO A 184 -53.31 8.30 -24.84
C PRO A 184 -52.92 9.65 -24.21
N GLU A 185 -52.13 9.66 -23.14
CA GLU A 185 -51.65 10.89 -22.48
C GLU A 185 -50.64 11.67 -23.35
N GLN A 186 -49.84 10.97 -24.15
CA GLN A 186 -48.95 11.61 -25.13
C GLN A 186 -49.76 12.33 -26.21
N ILE A 187 -50.85 11.73 -26.69
CA ILE A 187 -51.76 12.34 -27.66
C ILE A 187 -52.46 13.57 -27.06
N GLU A 188 -52.90 13.49 -25.79
CA GLU A 188 -53.52 14.61 -25.09
C GLU A 188 -52.56 15.80 -24.92
N LYS A 189 -51.30 15.52 -24.55
CA LYS A 189 -50.26 16.55 -24.43
C LYS A 189 -49.89 17.17 -25.78
N LEU A 190 -49.85 16.37 -26.85
CA LEU A 190 -49.71 16.83 -28.24
C LEU A 190 -50.86 17.76 -28.65
N ASP A 191 -52.11 17.46 -28.28
CA ASP A 191 -53.26 18.33 -28.56
C ASP A 191 -53.18 19.64 -27.77
N GLN A 192 -52.68 19.58 -26.53
CA GLN A 192 -52.47 20.75 -25.69
C GLN A 192 -51.44 21.72 -26.31
N LEU A 193 -50.34 21.19 -26.86
CA LEU A 193 -49.31 21.97 -27.55
C LEU A 193 -49.80 22.59 -28.86
N ARG A 194 -50.67 21.87 -29.59
CA ARG A 194 -51.36 22.39 -30.79
C ARG A 194 -52.26 23.57 -30.44
N ARG A 195 -53.07 23.46 -29.38
CA ARG A 195 -53.93 24.56 -28.91
C ARG A 195 -53.15 25.78 -28.42
N GLN A 196 -51.93 25.58 -27.92
CA GLN A 196 -51.01 26.65 -27.54
C GLN A 196 -50.28 27.28 -28.75
N GLY A 197 -50.48 26.76 -29.95
CA GLY A 197 -49.85 27.25 -31.18
C GLY A 197 -48.36 26.87 -31.32
N VAL A 198 -47.88 25.92 -30.51
CA VAL A 198 -46.48 25.46 -30.53
C VAL A 198 -46.24 24.40 -31.61
N VAL A 199 -47.29 23.64 -31.95
CA VAL A 199 -47.26 22.56 -32.96
C VAL A 199 -48.33 22.83 -34.00
N THR A 200 -48.00 22.63 -35.26
CA THR A 200 -48.95 22.80 -36.38
C THR A 200 -49.92 21.62 -36.49
N ASP A 201 -51.09 21.82 -37.11
CA ASP A 201 -52.08 20.75 -37.29
C ASP A 201 -51.52 19.55 -38.09
N GLU A 202 -50.61 19.81 -39.04
CA GLU A 202 -49.96 18.76 -39.83
C GLU A 202 -48.98 17.92 -39.00
N GLU A 203 -48.16 18.58 -38.17
CA GLU A 203 -47.21 17.92 -37.26
C GLU A 203 -47.91 17.08 -36.19
N PHE A 204 -49.05 17.58 -35.69
CA PHE A 204 -49.88 16.87 -34.73
C PHE A 204 -50.44 15.57 -35.30
N GLU A 205 -51.05 15.61 -36.49
CA GLU A 205 -51.64 14.42 -37.11
C GLU A 205 -50.57 13.39 -37.51
N ALA A 206 -49.39 13.82 -37.94
CA ALA A 206 -48.26 12.93 -38.20
C ALA A 206 -47.81 12.18 -36.93
N LYS A 207 -47.62 12.91 -35.82
CA LYS A 207 -47.19 12.31 -34.54
C LYS A 207 -48.26 11.46 -33.89
N LYS A 208 -49.54 11.83 -33.99
CA LYS A 208 -50.68 11.04 -33.51
C LYS A 208 -50.78 9.69 -34.24
N ARG A 209 -50.58 9.67 -35.57
CA ARG A 209 -50.56 8.41 -36.34
C ARG A 209 -49.40 7.52 -35.95
N GLU A 210 -48.20 8.08 -35.79
CA GLU A 210 -47.02 7.34 -35.33
C GLU A 210 -47.24 6.73 -33.93
N LEU A 211 -47.90 7.46 -33.03
CA LEU A 211 -48.21 6.98 -31.69
C LEU A 211 -49.31 5.90 -31.66
N LEU A 212 -50.31 6.01 -32.53
CA LEU A 212 -51.38 5.01 -32.66
C LEU A 212 -50.89 3.70 -33.31
N ASP A 213 -49.91 3.75 -34.21
CA ASP A 213 -49.29 2.57 -34.82
C ASP A 213 -48.41 1.79 -33.84
N ARG A 214 -47.98 2.45 -32.77
CA ARG A 214 -47.10 1.90 -31.72
C ARG A 214 -47.88 1.31 -30.53
N MET A 215 -49.21 1.38 -30.56
CA MET A 215 -50.14 0.90 -29.53
C MET A 215 -50.57 -0.54 -29.81
#